data_AF-A0A972DD96-F1
#
_entry.id   AF-A0A972DD96-F1
#
_cell.length_a   1.000
_cell.length_b   1.000
_cell.length_c   1.000
_cell.angle_alpha   90.00
_cell.angle_beta   90.00
_cell.angle_gamma   90.00
#
_symmetry.space_group_name_H-M   'P 1'
#
loop_
_entity.id
_entity.type
_entity.pdbx_description
1 polymer ?
#
loop_
_entity_poly.entity_id
_entity_poly.type
_entity_poly.pdbx_seq_one_letter_code
_entity_poly.pdbx_strand_id
1 'polypeptide(L)'
;MLRRSIPTALTRARVPAGIALVLVAITLAGVSSPVSMGSGRLEMPTVLVHGEPVEGADAIEKVREIAASFLKEKVIVEIGGELSSYAREDLGVSVDLARLESLVERALTPDSDVIEVFRKTSEGNELRLALPITVDPAPIRRILTPEKERIDRGARDAYYDFERKMVVEDRDGRLLDLYESMAAMIDGLYRGETRLSATIVERAAKRRKADLEGASFDAVLGEFETRYARTAEARLRTENLVIAAQKIDKTVLLPGEVFDFNEVVGPRTAVNGFKPAPVIAAGEIVDGIGGGACQISGTLHAAAVFAGLPIVERKPHSRPSSYIRMGLDAMVTYPHLNFRFKNDRPYPIAIRMSVENGAVTARIVGQKADRRVTFVRKMRDVIPFTEVERKDPNLPEGVQVLSQRGVPGFRVELARILKDAEGNELSIERSEDLYPPTVQIWRVGTGPAAPEDYVPPVGDTHAEYRADEYLEMTQGPGIRGTQEIKRAGRTGTPGWTEREGMPRATR
;
A
#
# COMPACT_ATOMS: atom_id res chain seq x y z
N MET A 1 29.23 -2.79 23.01
CA MET A 1 29.83 -2.48 21.70
C MET A 1 29.10 -3.34 20.68
N LEU A 2 28.42 -2.91 19.63
CA LEU A 2 28.24 -1.62 18.95
C LEU A 2 26.73 -1.33 18.83
N ARG A 3 26.31 -0.11 19.17
CA ARG A 3 25.00 0.45 18.76
C ARG A 3 25.11 0.90 17.30
N ARG A 4 24.26 0.40 16.41
CA ARG A 4 24.09 0.97 15.06
C ARG A 4 22.94 1.98 15.10
N SER A 5 23.33 3.25 15.01
CA SER A 5 22.49 4.44 14.91
C SER A 5 21.81 4.53 13.54
N ILE A 6 20.49 4.75 13.55
CA ILE A 6 19.68 5.11 12.39
C ILE A 6 19.88 6.62 12.14
N PRO A 7 20.17 7.08 10.91
CA PRO A 7 20.23 8.51 10.64
C PRO A 7 18.82 9.07 10.44
N THR A 8 18.36 9.82 11.44
CA THR A 8 17.25 10.78 11.34
C THR A 8 17.72 11.97 10.50
N ALA A 9 17.25 12.06 9.26
CA ALA A 9 17.38 13.26 8.42
C ALA A 9 15.99 13.84 8.14
N LEU A 10 15.39 14.43 9.17
CA LEU A 10 14.30 15.40 9.03
C LEU A 10 14.93 16.79 9.11
N THR A 11 15.49 17.23 7.99
CA THR A 11 15.88 18.63 7.81
C THR A 11 14.62 19.48 7.81
N ARG A 12 14.45 20.27 8.87
CA ARG A 12 13.58 21.46 8.88
C ARG A 12 13.98 22.33 7.69
N ALA A 13 13.17 22.30 6.63
CA ALA A 13 13.23 23.32 5.59
C ALA A 13 12.77 24.63 6.23
N ARG A 14 13.74 25.49 6.56
CA ARG A 14 13.51 26.90 6.83
C ARG A 14 12.86 27.47 5.57
N VAL A 15 11.62 27.95 5.69
CA VAL A 15 11.02 28.82 4.68
C VAL A 15 11.91 30.08 4.63
N PRO A 16 12.60 30.36 3.52
CA PRO A 16 13.22 31.66 3.38
C PRO A 16 12.07 32.63 3.06
N ALA A 17 11.80 33.56 3.98
CA ALA A 17 11.13 34.80 3.64
C ALA A 17 12.04 35.57 2.68
N GLY A 18 11.97 35.22 1.41
CA GLY A 18 12.66 35.90 0.32
C GLY A 18 11.71 36.91 -0.30
N ILE A 19 11.84 38.18 0.10
CA ILE A 19 11.37 39.31 -0.70
C ILE A 19 12.17 39.24 -2.00
N ALA A 20 11.55 38.76 -3.08
CA ALA A 20 12.14 38.78 -4.41
C ALA A 20 12.13 40.24 -4.90
N LEU A 21 13.23 40.95 -4.65
CA LEU A 21 13.51 42.22 -5.29
C LEU A 21 13.82 41.94 -6.76
N VAL A 22 12.82 42.08 -7.63
CA VAL A 22 13.01 41.93 -9.09
C VAL A 22 13.85 43.09 -9.60
N LEU A 23 15.10 42.76 -9.95
CA LEU A 23 16.03 43.58 -10.72
C LEU A 23 15.42 43.89 -12.09
N VAL A 24 15.42 45.18 -12.44
CA VAL A 24 14.95 45.69 -13.73
C VAL A 24 15.89 45.18 -14.84
N ALA A 25 15.38 44.32 -15.71
CA ALA A 25 16.06 43.96 -16.95
C ALA A 25 15.73 45.00 -18.02
N ILE A 26 16.71 45.84 -18.37
CA ILE A 26 16.68 46.64 -19.61
C ILE A 26 17.03 45.65 -20.73
N THR A 27 16.10 45.37 -21.64
CA THR A 27 16.35 44.48 -22.78
C THR A 27 17.08 45.24 -23.89
N LEU A 28 18.31 44.81 -24.18
CA LEU A 28 19.24 45.42 -25.14
C LEU A 28 19.41 44.49 -26.36
N ALA A 29 19.18 45.00 -27.56
CA ALA A 29 19.63 44.38 -28.81
C ALA A 29 20.75 45.25 -29.38
N GLY A 30 21.96 44.69 -29.51
CA GLY A 30 23.17 45.44 -29.90
C GLY A 30 23.78 44.98 -31.23
N VAL A 31 24.34 45.94 -31.97
CA VAL A 31 25.32 45.77 -33.07
C VAL A 31 26.30 46.97 -33.05
N SER A 32 27.49 46.73 -32.48
CA SER A 32 28.53 47.73 -32.18
C SER A 32 29.15 48.46 -33.37
N SER A 33 29.29 49.79 -33.26
CA SER A 33 30.31 50.61 -33.95
C SER A 33 30.59 51.92 -33.17
N PRO A 34 31.81 52.50 -33.23
CA PRO A 34 32.22 53.57 -32.32
C PRO A 34 31.75 54.96 -32.79
N VAL A 35 31.31 55.82 -31.87
CA VAL A 35 30.88 57.19 -32.15
C VAL A 35 31.82 58.23 -31.52
N SER A 36 32.12 59.25 -32.33
CA SER A 36 32.89 60.46 -32.05
C SER A 36 32.13 61.43 -31.14
N MET A 37 32.79 62.03 -30.15
CA MET A 37 32.23 63.08 -29.29
C MET A 37 32.13 64.42 -30.02
N GLY A 38 30.90 64.93 -30.16
CA GLY A 38 30.59 66.29 -30.59
C GLY A 38 29.64 66.98 -29.60
N SER A 39 29.92 68.23 -29.26
CA SER A 39 29.17 69.08 -28.33
C SER A 39 27.88 69.64 -28.96
N GLY A 40 26.86 68.79 -29.12
CA GLY A 40 25.49 69.17 -29.49
C GLY A 40 24.53 69.03 -28.30
N ARG A 41 23.44 69.82 -28.28
CA ARG A 41 22.28 69.57 -27.39
C ARG A 41 21.89 68.10 -27.56
N LEU A 42 22.07 67.31 -26.51
CA LEU A 42 21.78 65.87 -26.52
C LEU A 42 20.27 65.69 -26.69
N GLU A 43 19.86 65.11 -27.81
CA GLU A 43 18.45 64.77 -28.05
C GLU A 43 17.99 63.72 -27.04
N MET A 44 16.78 63.89 -26.51
CA MET A 44 16.15 62.94 -25.59
C MET A 44 15.63 61.73 -26.38
N PRO A 45 15.75 60.50 -25.84
CA PRO A 45 15.19 59.34 -26.49
C PRO A 45 13.66 59.38 -26.50
N THR A 46 13.06 58.74 -27.49
CA THR A 46 11.63 58.43 -27.49
C THR A 46 11.36 57.38 -26.42
N VAL A 47 10.67 57.78 -25.35
CA VAL A 47 10.29 56.87 -24.26
C VAL A 47 9.04 56.09 -24.67
N LEU A 48 9.14 54.77 -24.69
CA LEU A 48 8.05 53.86 -25.02
C LEU A 48 7.65 53.07 -23.77
N VAL A 49 6.35 53.07 -23.44
CA VAL A 49 5.76 52.19 -22.43
C VAL A 49 4.81 51.25 -23.13
N HIS A 50 5.08 49.94 -23.03
CA HIS A 50 4.28 48.92 -23.74
C HIS A 50 4.12 49.17 -25.25
N GLY A 51 5.16 49.73 -25.89
CA GLY A 51 5.18 50.04 -27.33
C GLY A 51 4.55 51.37 -27.73
N GLU A 52 3.96 52.12 -26.78
CA GLU A 52 3.37 53.43 -27.04
C GLU A 52 4.29 54.57 -26.58
N PRO A 53 4.48 55.63 -27.38
CA PRO A 53 5.32 56.77 -27.01
C PRO A 53 4.66 57.62 -25.93
N VAL A 54 5.46 58.01 -24.92
CA VAL A 54 5.03 58.85 -23.80
C VAL A 54 5.90 60.10 -23.76
N GLU A 55 5.28 61.28 -23.85
CA GLU A 55 5.98 62.57 -23.90
C GLU A 55 5.09 63.71 -23.37
N GLY A 56 5.71 64.86 -23.10
CA GLY A 56 5.00 66.10 -22.76
C GLY A 56 4.39 66.15 -21.36
N ALA A 57 3.56 67.17 -21.12
CA ALA A 57 2.95 67.44 -19.82
C ALA A 57 1.92 66.37 -19.39
N ASP A 58 1.31 65.67 -20.36
CA ASP A 58 0.28 64.67 -20.14
C ASP A 58 0.84 63.23 -20.05
N ALA A 59 2.18 63.09 -19.98
CA ALA A 59 2.87 61.80 -19.95
C ALA A 59 2.33 60.84 -18.88
N ILE A 60 2.03 61.35 -17.68
CA ILE A 60 1.53 60.54 -16.55
C ILE A 60 0.09 60.06 -16.78
N GLU A 61 -0.77 60.90 -17.36
CA GLU A 61 -2.14 60.53 -17.75
C GLU A 61 -2.09 59.36 -18.75
N LYS A 62 -1.26 59.51 -19.79
CA LYS A 62 -1.08 58.49 -20.83
C LYS A 62 -0.54 57.17 -20.28
N VAL A 63 0.39 57.22 -19.31
CA VAL A 63 0.92 56.03 -18.65
C VAL A 63 -0.17 55.27 -17.89
N ARG A 64 -1.08 55.98 -17.22
CA ARG A 64 -2.22 55.36 -16.54
C ARG A 64 -3.17 54.70 -17.53
N GLU A 65 -3.42 55.34 -18.67
CA GLU A 65 -4.22 54.76 -19.76
C GLU A 65 -3.59 53.48 -20.33
N ILE A 66 -2.28 53.51 -20.61
CA ILE A 66 -1.52 52.35 -21.10
C ILE A 66 -1.60 51.20 -20.08
N ALA A 67 -1.38 51.48 -18.79
CA ALA A 67 -1.47 50.48 -17.74
C ALA A 67 -2.88 49.87 -17.62
N ALA A 68 -3.92 50.71 -17.69
CA ALA A 68 -5.31 50.27 -17.67
C ALA A 68 -5.69 49.44 -18.91
N SER A 69 -5.16 49.80 -20.08
CA SER A 69 -5.33 49.04 -21.33
C SER A 69 -4.66 47.68 -21.25
N PHE A 70 -3.41 47.64 -20.78
CA PHE A 70 -2.64 46.41 -20.57
C PHE A 70 -3.37 45.42 -19.66
N LEU A 71 -3.94 45.89 -18.54
CA LEU A 71 -4.67 45.02 -17.61
C LEU A 71 -5.92 44.38 -18.23
N LYS A 72 -6.54 45.04 -19.21
CA LYS A 72 -7.73 44.55 -19.94
C LYS A 72 -7.40 43.62 -21.10
N GLU A 73 -6.14 43.59 -21.54
CA GLU A 73 -5.70 42.68 -22.59
C GLU A 73 -5.94 41.22 -22.20
N LYS A 74 -6.36 40.43 -23.19
CA LYS A 74 -6.76 39.04 -22.98
C LYS A 74 -5.57 38.08 -22.97
N VAL A 75 -5.65 37.11 -22.05
CA VAL A 75 -4.77 35.94 -21.95
C VAL A 75 -5.63 34.69 -22.06
N ILE A 76 -5.22 33.78 -22.94
CA ILE A 76 -5.88 32.48 -23.12
C ILE A 76 -5.31 31.54 -22.06
N VAL A 77 -6.17 30.91 -21.28
CA VAL A 77 -5.79 29.90 -20.29
C VAL A 77 -6.37 28.55 -20.72
N GLU A 78 -5.50 27.57 -20.88
CA GLU A 78 -5.86 26.20 -21.21
C GLU A 78 -5.89 25.33 -19.95
N ILE A 79 -7.06 24.79 -19.61
CA ILE A 79 -7.24 23.93 -18.43
C ILE A 79 -7.89 22.63 -18.88
N GLY A 80 -7.17 21.52 -18.78
CA GLY A 80 -7.71 20.20 -19.12
C GLY A 80 -8.12 20.01 -20.59
N GLY A 81 -7.66 20.88 -21.49
CA GLY A 81 -8.00 20.90 -22.93
C GLY A 81 -9.11 21.91 -23.29
N GLU A 82 -9.68 22.60 -22.31
CA GLU A 82 -10.63 23.70 -22.54
C GLU A 82 -9.89 25.04 -22.53
N LEU A 83 -10.26 25.93 -23.46
CA LEU A 83 -9.65 27.25 -23.61
C LEU A 83 -10.63 28.32 -23.10
N SER A 84 -10.17 29.12 -22.15
CA SER A 84 -10.90 30.25 -21.60
C SER A 84 -10.09 31.54 -21.74
N SER A 85 -10.77 32.68 -21.90
CA SER A 85 -10.14 33.98 -22.08
C SER A 85 -10.37 34.85 -20.86
N TYR A 86 -9.29 35.37 -20.28
CA TYR A 86 -9.31 36.20 -19.07
C TYR A 86 -8.59 37.52 -19.33
N ALA A 87 -9.04 38.62 -18.72
CA ALA A 87 -8.19 39.80 -18.64
C ALA A 87 -7.00 39.52 -17.71
N ARG A 88 -5.90 40.26 -17.85
CA ARG A 88 -4.74 40.11 -16.95
C ARG A 88 -5.11 40.40 -15.49
N GLU A 89 -5.97 41.39 -15.26
CA GLU A 89 -6.48 41.70 -13.92
C GLU A 89 -7.30 40.55 -13.30
N ASP A 90 -8.05 39.78 -14.11
CA ASP A 90 -8.80 38.60 -13.65
C ASP A 90 -7.86 37.48 -13.19
N LEU A 91 -6.62 37.46 -13.71
CA LEU A 91 -5.54 36.55 -13.34
C LEU A 91 -4.67 37.10 -12.18
N GLY A 92 -5.06 38.22 -11.57
CA GLY A 92 -4.37 38.83 -10.44
C GLY A 92 -3.16 39.69 -10.83
N VAL A 93 -3.00 40.03 -12.11
CA VAL A 93 -1.98 40.99 -12.53
C VAL A 93 -2.39 42.40 -12.09
N SER A 94 -1.45 43.13 -11.51
CA SER A 94 -1.57 44.57 -11.26
C SER A 94 -0.29 45.27 -11.69
N VAL A 95 -0.39 46.56 -12.02
CA VAL A 95 0.76 47.41 -12.37
C VAL A 95 1.10 48.27 -11.16
N ASP A 96 2.38 48.28 -10.75
CA ASP A 96 2.89 49.23 -9.77
C ASP A 96 2.98 50.63 -10.42
N LEU A 97 1.86 51.34 -10.40
CA LEU A 97 1.73 52.65 -11.03
C LEU A 97 2.71 53.67 -10.46
N ALA A 98 2.93 53.67 -9.14
CA ALA A 98 3.87 54.60 -8.51
C ALA A 98 5.30 54.38 -9.03
N ARG A 99 5.73 53.12 -9.15
CA ARG A 99 7.03 52.78 -9.72
C ARG A 99 7.11 53.13 -11.21
N LEU A 100 6.05 52.89 -11.97
CA LEU A 100 6.00 53.19 -13.41
C LEU A 100 6.05 54.70 -13.66
N GLU A 101 5.25 55.49 -12.95
CA GLU A 101 5.25 56.95 -13.03
C GLU A 101 6.64 57.51 -12.71
N SER A 102 7.26 57.07 -11.60
CA SER A 102 8.62 57.47 -11.23
C SER A 102 9.69 57.06 -12.27
N LEU A 103 9.53 55.91 -12.93
CA LEU A 103 10.42 55.49 -14.02
C LEU A 103 10.27 56.40 -15.24
N VAL A 104 9.03 56.75 -15.60
CA VAL A 104 8.73 57.62 -16.74
C VAL A 104 9.22 59.04 -16.50
N GLU A 105 8.97 59.63 -15.32
CA GLU A 105 9.47 60.97 -14.97
C GLU A 105 11.00 61.06 -15.11
N ARG A 106 11.71 60.05 -14.60
CA ARG A 106 13.17 59.96 -14.74
C ARG A 106 13.58 59.76 -16.20
N ALA A 107 12.88 58.91 -16.95
CA ALA A 107 13.14 58.71 -18.37
C ALA A 107 12.91 59.98 -19.22
N LEU A 108 12.08 60.92 -18.76
CA LEU A 108 11.87 62.22 -19.41
C LEU A 108 12.78 63.33 -18.88
N THR A 109 13.60 63.05 -17.86
CA THR A 109 14.52 64.01 -17.25
C THR A 109 15.94 63.86 -17.82
N PRO A 110 16.52 64.88 -18.47
CA PRO A 110 17.78 64.77 -19.21
C PRO A 110 19.01 64.28 -18.43
N ASP A 111 19.06 64.58 -17.13
CA ASP A 111 20.19 64.28 -16.23
C ASP A 111 19.86 63.15 -15.23
N SER A 112 18.86 62.32 -15.52
CA SER A 112 18.51 61.19 -14.66
C SER A 112 19.47 60.01 -14.80
N ASP A 113 19.50 59.18 -13.76
CA ASP A 113 20.19 57.89 -13.74
C ASP A 113 19.73 56.97 -14.89
N VAL A 114 18.41 56.93 -15.17
CA VAL A 114 17.82 56.13 -16.25
C VAL A 114 18.38 56.53 -17.60
N ILE A 115 18.46 57.84 -17.88
CA ILE A 115 18.95 58.37 -19.14
C ILE A 115 20.47 58.23 -19.25
N GLU A 116 21.21 58.40 -18.15
CA GLU A 116 22.66 58.17 -18.12
C GLU A 116 22.99 56.70 -18.47
N VAL A 117 22.26 55.75 -17.89
CA VAL A 117 22.41 54.32 -18.19
C VAL A 117 22.04 54.03 -19.64
N PHE A 118 20.92 54.55 -20.13
CA PHE A 118 20.49 54.37 -21.52
C PHE A 118 21.54 54.85 -22.52
N ARG A 119 22.10 56.06 -22.35
CA ARG A 119 23.13 56.61 -23.23
C ARG A 119 24.40 55.76 -23.27
N LYS A 120 24.74 55.11 -22.16
CA LYS A 120 25.93 54.25 -22.06
C LYS A 120 25.74 52.88 -22.69
N THR A 121 24.50 52.44 -22.87
CA THR A 121 24.19 51.04 -23.18
C THR A 121 23.43 50.84 -24.47
N SER A 122 22.67 51.82 -24.94
CA SER A 122 21.81 51.73 -26.11
C SER A 122 22.43 52.37 -27.34
N GLU A 123 22.25 51.73 -28.50
CA GLU A 123 22.69 52.23 -29.81
C GLU A 123 21.55 52.92 -30.59
N GLY A 124 20.30 52.83 -30.09
CA GLY A 124 19.12 53.42 -30.70
C GLY A 124 18.56 54.60 -29.90
N ASN A 125 17.56 55.29 -30.46
CA ASN A 125 16.89 56.44 -29.83
C ASN A 125 15.61 56.07 -29.06
N GLU A 126 15.28 54.77 -28.92
CA GLU A 126 14.07 54.31 -28.22
C GLU A 126 14.42 53.76 -26.84
N LEU A 127 13.89 54.39 -25.78
CA LEU A 127 13.96 53.87 -24.42
C LEU A 127 12.67 53.12 -24.09
N ARG A 128 12.73 51.79 -24.07
CA ARG A 128 11.57 50.94 -23.76
C ARG A 128 11.50 50.62 -22.28
N LEU A 129 10.44 51.06 -21.62
CA LEU A 129 10.17 50.78 -20.21
C LEU A 129 9.20 49.61 -20.10
N ALA A 130 9.62 48.56 -19.38
CA ALA A 130 8.75 47.44 -19.04
C ALA A 130 7.73 47.87 -17.97
N LEU A 131 6.50 47.36 -18.07
CA LEU A 131 5.49 47.56 -17.04
C LEU A 131 5.90 46.81 -15.76
N PRO A 132 6.05 47.49 -14.61
CA PRO A 132 6.38 46.85 -13.34
C PRO A 132 5.15 46.13 -12.79
N ILE A 133 4.92 44.90 -13.25
CA ILE A 133 3.76 44.11 -12.81
C ILE A 133 4.03 43.36 -11.50
N THR A 134 2.96 43.10 -10.76
CA THR A 134 2.91 42.08 -9.71
C THR A 134 1.75 41.15 -9.96
N VAL A 135 1.84 39.91 -9.49
CA VAL A 135 0.79 38.90 -9.69
C VAL A 135 0.35 38.34 -8.34
N ASP A 136 -0.91 38.57 -7.98
CA ASP A 136 -1.57 37.89 -6.86
C ASP A 136 -1.97 36.47 -7.28
N PRO A 137 -1.50 35.42 -6.60
CA PRO A 137 -1.90 34.04 -6.89
C PRO A 137 -3.38 33.74 -6.60
N ALA A 138 -4.08 34.54 -5.79
CA ALA A 138 -5.41 34.22 -5.31
C ALA A 138 -6.49 34.12 -6.42
N PRO A 139 -6.54 35.01 -7.43
CA PRO A 139 -7.48 34.87 -8.54
C PRO A 139 -7.24 33.62 -9.38
N ILE A 140 -5.96 33.31 -9.70
CA ILE A 140 -5.60 32.07 -10.43
C ILE A 140 -6.08 30.85 -9.63
N ARG A 141 -5.85 30.82 -8.32
CA ARG A 141 -6.33 29.73 -7.46
C ARG A 141 -7.86 29.60 -7.50
N ARG A 142 -8.61 30.71 -7.48
CA ARG A 142 -10.08 30.70 -7.56
C ARG A 142 -10.57 30.12 -8.90
N ILE A 143 -9.86 30.38 -9.99
CA ILE A 143 -10.15 29.80 -11.31
C ILE A 143 -9.86 28.29 -11.32
N LEU A 144 -8.71 27.87 -10.79
CA LEU A 144 -8.29 26.47 -10.87
C LEU A 144 -9.00 25.54 -9.87
N THR A 145 -9.53 26.06 -8.76
CA THR A 145 -10.12 25.20 -7.71
C THR A 145 -11.37 24.44 -8.18
N PRO A 146 -12.39 25.08 -8.81
CA PRO A 146 -13.53 24.37 -9.37
C PRO A 146 -13.13 23.41 -10.50
N GLU A 147 -12.16 23.80 -11.32
CA GLU A 147 -11.64 22.95 -12.39
C GLU A 147 -10.95 21.71 -11.86
N LYS A 148 -10.28 21.82 -10.71
CA LYS A 148 -9.72 20.66 -10.01
C LYS A 148 -10.81 19.65 -9.67
N GLU A 149 -11.91 20.09 -9.07
CA GLU A 149 -13.00 19.19 -8.66
C GLU A 149 -13.64 18.49 -9.87
N ARG A 150 -13.71 19.19 -11.01
CA ARG A 150 -14.25 18.66 -12.27
C ARG A 150 -13.29 17.67 -12.96
N ILE A 151 -11.99 17.94 -12.93
CA ILE A 151 -10.97 17.16 -13.65
C ILE A 151 -10.44 15.99 -12.83
N ASP A 152 -10.27 16.18 -11.51
CA ASP A 152 -9.64 15.22 -10.63
C ASP A 152 -10.43 13.92 -10.60
N ARG A 153 -9.78 12.87 -11.10
CA ARG A 153 -10.26 11.50 -11.00
C ARG A 153 -9.10 10.57 -10.68
N GLY A 154 -9.30 9.71 -9.70
CA GLY A 154 -8.34 8.65 -9.38
C GLY A 154 -8.22 7.62 -10.49
N ALA A 155 -7.02 7.06 -10.62
CA ALA A 155 -6.79 5.88 -11.44
C ALA A 155 -7.55 4.68 -10.85
N ARG A 156 -8.02 3.78 -11.71
CA ARG A 156 -8.69 2.53 -11.31
C ARG A 156 -8.11 1.38 -12.12
N ASP A 157 -7.61 0.38 -11.44
CA ASP A 157 -7.14 -0.86 -12.05
C ASP A 157 -8.30 -1.66 -12.65
N ALA A 158 -8.03 -2.38 -13.73
CA ALA A 158 -8.97 -3.36 -14.26
C ALA A 158 -9.15 -4.49 -13.25
N TYR A 159 -10.39 -4.98 -13.14
CA TYR A 159 -10.72 -6.09 -12.26
C TYR A 159 -11.77 -7.00 -12.89
N TYR A 160 -11.83 -8.24 -12.42
CA TYR A 160 -12.86 -9.18 -12.86
C TYR A 160 -14.08 -9.10 -11.97
N ASP A 161 -15.25 -8.83 -12.56
CA ASP A 161 -16.54 -8.94 -11.89
C ASP A 161 -17.00 -10.40 -11.93
N PHE A 162 -16.90 -11.08 -10.79
CA PHE A 162 -17.26 -12.49 -10.65
C PHE A 162 -18.76 -12.77 -10.76
N GLU A 163 -19.61 -11.77 -10.53
CA GLU A 163 -21.07 -11.93 -10.61
C GLU A 163 -21.52 -11.80 -12.06
N ARG A 164 -21.01 -10.78 -12.76
CA ARG A 164 -21.30 -10.55 -14.19
C ARG A 164 -20.44 -11.38 -15.12
N LYS A 165 -19.42 -12.06 -14.60
CA LYS A 165 -18.40 -12.82 -15.34
C LYS A 165 -17.76 -11.99 -16.47
N MET A 166 -17.35 -10.77 -16.15
CA MET A 166 -16.77 -9.85 -17.13
C MET A 166 -15.63 -9.03 -16.53
N VAL A 167 -14.69 -8.62 -17.38
CA VAL A 167 -13.64 -7.68 -17.00
C VAL A 167 -14.20 -6.27 -17.00
N VAL A 168 -14.05 -5.57 -15.88
CA VAL A 168 -14.32 -4.14 -15.77
C VAL A 168 -13.07 -3.38 -16.16
N GLU A 169 -13.23 -2.45 -17.09
CA GLU A 169 -12.14 -1.69 -17.69
C GLU A 169 -11.42 -0.80 -16.67
N ASP A 170 -10.10 -0.75 -16.82
CA ASP A 170 -9.27 0.21 -16.11
C ASP A 170 -9.54 1.64 -16.59
N ARG A 171 -9.07 2.60 -15.82
CA ARG A 171 -9.10 3.99 -16.24
C ARG A 171 -7.95 4.74 -15.62
N ASP A 172 -7.22 5.49 -16.45
CA ASP A 172 -6.17 6.37 -15.97
C ASP A 172 -6.73 7.53 -15.15
N GLY A 173 -6.00 7.83 -14.10
CA GLY A 173 -6.22 8.97 -13.25
C GLY A 173 -5.76 10.24 -13.95
N ARG A 174 -6.50 11.32 -13.72
CA ARG A 174 -6.18 12.65 -14.26
C ARG A 174 -6.34 13.62 -13.11
N LEU A 175 -5.29 14.38 -12.79
CA LEU A 175 -5.26 15.26 -11.64
C LEU A 175 -4.74 16.64 -12.06
N LEU A 176 -5.43 17.71 -11.67
CA LEU A 176 -4.94 19.08 -11.82
C LEU A 176 -3.97 19.39 -10.68
N ASP A 177 -2.70 19.64 -11.02
CA ASP A 177 -1.71 20.10 -10.03
C ASP A 177 -1.86 21.60 -9.83
N LEU A 178 -2.55 22.00 -8.75
CA LEU A 178 -2.82 23.41 -8.47
C LEU A 178 -1.55 24.23 -8.34
N TYR A 179 -0.55 23.73 -7.61
CA TYR A 179 0.63 24.52 -7.28
C TYR A 179 1.53 24.68 -8.51
N GLU A 180 1.74 23.59 -9.25
CA GLU A 180 2.54 23.66 -10.48
C GLU A 180 1.84 24.50 -11.55
N SER A 181 0.51 24.38 -11.68
CA SER A 181 -0.27 25.22 -12.60
C SER A 181 -0.15 26.70 -12.24
N MET A 182 -0.32 27.06 -10.96
CA MET A 182 -0.20 28.44 -10.52
C MET A 182 1.20 28.98 -10.77
N ALA A 183 2.24 28.22 -10.44
CA ALA A 183 3.63 28.62 -10.66
C ALA A 183 3.91 28.86 -12.15
N ALA A 184 3.51 27.93 -13.02
CA ALA A 184 3.68 28.05 -14.47
C ALA A 184 2.91 29.26 -15.04
N MET A 185 1.67 29.46 -14.60
CA MET A 185 0.85 30.59 -15.05
C MET A 185 1.43 31.94 -14.61
N ILE A 186 1.89 32.04 -13.36
CA ILE A 186 2.52 33.26 -12.83
C ILE A 186 3.81 33.58 -13.58
N ASP A 187 4.66 32.58 -13.82
CA ASP A 187 5.90 32.75 -14.58
C ASP A 187 5.63 33.16 -16.03
N GLY A 188 4.64 32.55 -16.69
CA GLY A 188 4.20 32.94 -18.04
C GLY A 188 3.70 34.39 -18.10
N LEU A 189 2.94 34.84 -17.08
CA LEU A 189 2.51 36.24 -16.98
C LEU A 189 3.70 37.21 -16.85
N TYR A 190 4.72 36.86 -16.05
CA TYR A 190 5.95 37.65 -15.96
C TYR A 190 6.76 37.68 -17.27
N ARG A 191 6.68 36.61 -18.07
CA ARG A 191 7.29 36.54 -19.40
C ARG A 191 6.47 37.20 -20.50
N GLY A 192 5.28 37.72 -20.18
CA GLY A 192 4.39 38.38 -21.14
C GLY A 192 3.68 37.40 -22.09
N GLU A 193 3.55 36.13 -21.70
CA GLU A 193 2.85 35.12 -22.50
C GLU A 193 1.34 35.44 -22.58
N THR A 194 0.77 35.28 -23.77
CA THR A 194 -0.68 35.48 -24.02
C THR A 194 -1.45 34.17 -24.01
N ARG A 195 -0.75 33.04 -23.84
CA ARG A 195 -1.34 31.71 -23.68
C ARG A 195 -0.66 30.99 -22.53
N LEU A 196 -1.43 30.62 -21.52
CA LEU A 196 -0.98 29.88 -20.34
C LEU A 196 -1.67 28.52 -20.32
N SER A 197 -1.02 27.53 -19.70
CA SER A 197 -1.59 26.18 -19.56
C SER A 197 -1.49 25.73 -18.11
N ALA A 198 -2.57 25.12 -17.62
CA ALA A 198 -2.57 24.46 -16.34
C ALA A 198 -1.98 23.04 -16.46
N THR A 199 -1.26 22.62 -15.43
CA THR A 199 -0.52 21.36 -15.38
C THR A 199 -1.43 20.21 -14.98
N ILE A 200 -1.60 19.25 -15.89
CA ILE A 200 -2.33 18.02 -15.66
C ILE A 200 -1.36 16.86 -15.44
N VAL A 201 -1.53 16.15 -14.34
CA VAL A 201 -0.78 14.94 -14.00
C VAL A 201 -1.64 13.73 -14.30
N GLU A 202 -1.20 12.91 -15.24
CA GLU A 202 -1.80 11.60 -15.51
C GLU A 202 -1.20 10.54 -14.58
N ARG A 203 -2.04 9.64 -14.09
CA ARG A 203 -1.64 8.50 -13.28
C ARG A 203 -2.15 7.23 -13.94
N ALA A 204 -1.24 6.42 -14.46
CA ALA A 204 -1.60 5.15 -15.07
C ALA A 204 -2.25 4.20 -14.04
N ALA A 205 -3.29 3.49 -14.47
CA ALA A 205 -3.74 2.29 -13.78
C ALA A 205 -2.62 1.24 -13.75
N LYS A 206 -2.48 0.51 -12.64
CA LYS A 206 -1.46 -0.53 -12.48
C LYS A 206 -1.78 -1.79 -13.28
N ARG A 207 -3.06 -2.06 -13.51
CA ARG A 207 -3.53 -3.22 -14.28
C ARG A 207 -4.50 -2.76 -15.37
N ARG A 208 -4.28 -3.25 -16.58
CA ARG A 208 -5.07 -2.97 -17.78
C ARG A 208 -6.10 -4.05 -18.04
N LYS A 209 -7.17 -3.72 -18.76
CA LYS A 209 -8.18 -4.68 -19.23
C LYS A 209 -7.57 -5.78 -20.08
N ALA A 210 -6.59 -5.41 -20.92
CA ALA A 210 -5.84 -6.34 -21.76
C ALA A 210 -5.14 -7.45 -20.94
N ASP A 211 -4.70 -7.16 -19.71
CA ASP A 211 -4.06 -8.14 -18.83
C ASP A 211 -5.04 -9.23 -18.36
N LEU A 212 -6.34 -8.96 -18.42
CA LEU A 212 -7.43 -9.86 -18.03
C LEU A 212 -8.27 -10.31 -19.23
N GLU A 213 -7.89 -9.95 -20.45
CA GLU A 213 -8.65 -10.29 -21.65
C GLU A 213 -8.65 -11.80 -21.87
N GLY A 214 -9.84 -12.37 -22.11
CA GLY A 214 -10.01 -13.83 -22.21
C GLY A 214 -9.85 -14.58 -20.88
N ALA A 215 -9.67 -13.90 -19.74
CA ALA A 215 -9.62 -14.54 -18.45
C ALA A 215 -10.97 -15.21 -18.13
N SER A 216 -10.91 -16.51 -17.84
CA SER A 216 -12.01 -17.29 -17.26
C SER A 216 -11.57 -17.81 -15.91
N PHE A 217 -12.51 -17.86 -14.98
CA PHE A 217 -12.32 -18.39 -13.63
C PHE A 217 -13.35 -19.49 -13.34
N ASP A 218 -13.74 -20.25 -14.36
CA ASP A 218 -14.79 -21.26 -14.29
C ASP A 218 -14.31 -22.57 -13.65
N ALA A 219 -13.00 -22.85 -13.66
CA ALA A 219 -12.44 -24.07 -13.10
C ALA A 219 -11.86 -23.84 -11.70
N VAL A 220 -12.20 -24.72 -10.75
CA VAL A 220 -11.52 -24.81 -9.45
C VAL A 220 -10.20 -25.57 -9.64
N LEU A 221 -9.09 -24.90 -9.42
CA LEU A 221 -7.74 -25.47 -9.53
C LEU A 221 -7.38 -26.22 -8.25
N GLY A 222 -7.77 -25.69 -7.09
CA GLY A 222 -7.59 -26.31 -5.78
C GLY A 222 -8.51 -25.67 -4.75
N GLU A 223 -8.94 -26.46 -3.77
CA GLU A 223 -9.86 -26.05 -2.72
C GLU A 223 -9.44 -26.61 -1.37
N PHE A 224 -9.69 -25.86 -0.30
CA PHE A 224 -9.59 -26.41 1.03
C PHE A 224 -10.57 -25.74 1.99
N GLU A 225 -11.00 -26.49 2.98
CA GLU A 225 -11.92 -26.04 4.03
C GLU A 225 -11.33 -26.30 5.41
N THR A 226 -11.46 -25.33 6.32
CA THR A 226 -11.19 -25.53 7.75
C THR A 226 -12.39 -25.10 8.59
N ARG A 227 -12.59 -25.75 9.74
CA ARG A 227 -13.73 -25.48 10.63
C ARG A 227 -13.39 -24.46 11.72
N TYR A 228 -14.38 -23.68 12.14
CA TYR A 228 -14.26 -22.78 13.29
C TYR A 228 -15.52 -22.82 14.18
N ALA A 229 -15.35 -22.52 15.47
CA ALA A 229 -16.44 -22.52 16.43
C ALA A 229 -17.38 -21.33 16.21
N ARG A 230 -18.69 -21.55 16.38
CA ARG A 230 -19.74 -20.53 16.26
C ARG A 230 -20.35 -20.12 17.60
N THR A 231 -19.61 -20.32 18.69
CA THR A 231 -20.09 -19.95 20.03
C THR A 231 -20.00 -18.44 20.25
N ALA A 232 -20.67 -17.93 21.28
CA ALA A 232 -20.66 -16.49 21.60
C ALA A 232 -19.24 -15.98 21.89
N GLU A 233 -18.42 -16.81 22.54
CA GLU A 233 -17.02 -16.52 22.89
C GLU A 233 -16.13 -16.43 21.64
N ALA A 234 -16.46 -17.18 20.58
CA ALA A 234 -15.72 -17.19 19.32
C ALA A 234 -16.10 -16.05 18.35
N ARG A 235 -17.05 -15.17 18.71
CA ARG A 235 -17.59 -14.14 17.82
C ARG A 235 -16.52 -13.18 17.31
N LEU A 236 -15.71 -12.58 18.19
CA LEU A 236 -14.67 -11.62 17.80
C LEU A 236 -13.58 -12.27 16.93
N ARG A 237 -13.22 -13.52 17.23
CA ARG A 237 -12.32 -14.31 16.38
C ARG A 237 -12.92 -14.54 14.99
N THR A 238 -14.22 -14.82 14.91
CA THR A 238 -14.92 -15.01 13.63
C THR A 238 -14.91 -13.73 12.80
N GLU A 239 -15.12 -12.57 13.41
CA GLU A 239 -15.01 -11.27 12.73
C GLU A 239 -13.61 -11.08 12.12
N ASN A 240 -12.54 -11.45 12.82
CA ASN A 240 -11.18 -11.41 12.27
C ASN A 240 -11.00 -12.33 11.06
N LEU A 241 -11.60 -13.53 11.08
CA LEU A 241 -11.59 -14.44 9.93
C LEU A 241 -12.27 -13.79 8.73
N VAL A 242 -13.45 -13.20 8.94
CA VAL A 242 -14.24 -12.53 7.88
C VAL A 242 -13.45 -11.36 7.29
N ILE A 243 -12.87 -10.49 8.13
CA ILE A 243 -12.07 -9.34 7.67
C ILE A 243 -10.90 -9.79 6.81
N ALA A 244 -10.13 -10.79 7.26
CA ALA A 244 -8.99 -11.28 6.51
C ALA A 244 -9.41 -11.98 5.21
N ALA A 245 -10.51 -12.75 5.21
CA ALA A 245 -11.05 -13.38 4.01
C ALA A 245 -11.54 -12.37 2.98
N GLN A 246 -12.26 -11.32 3.41
CA GLN A 246 -12.76 -10.27 2.52
C GLN A 246 -11.64 -9.49 1.82
N LYS A 247 -10.50 -9.30 2.50
CA LYS A 247 -9.33 -8.67 1.89
C LYS A 247 -8.67 -9.54 0.81
N ILE A 248 -8.81 -10.86 0.91
CA ILE A 248 -8.18 -11.84 0.01
C ILE A 248 -9.11 -12.23 -1.14
N ASP A 249 -10.42 -12.35 -0.88
CA ASP A 249 -11.42 -12.73 -1.88
C ASP A 249 -11.34 -11.79 -3.09
N LYS A 250 -11.49 -12.37 -4.29
CA LYS A 250 -11.43 -11.70 -5.59
C LYS A 250 -10.04 -11.17 -5.97
N THR A 251 -8.99 -11.47 -5.21
CA THR A 251 -7.61 -11.18 -5.64
C THR A 251 -7.29 -11.93 -6.92
N VAL A 252 -6.92 -11.22 -7.98
CA VAL A 252 -6.46 -11.77 -9.25
C VAL A 252 -4.94 -11.66 -9.34
N LEU A 253 -4.29 -12.75 -9.73
CA LEU A 253 -2.86 -12.86 -9.97
C LEU A 253 -2.62 -13.16 -11.45
N LEU A 254 -1.92 -12.26 -12.13
CA LEU A 254 -1.48 -12.43 -13.51
C LEU A 254 -0.38 -13.49 -13.63
N PRO A 255 -0.10 -13.99 -14.84
CA PRO A 255 1.03 -14.87 -15.09
C PRO A 255 2.33 -14.31 -14.49
N GLY A 256 2.99 -15.11 -13.65
CA GLY A 256 4.26 -14.75 -13.01
C GLY A 256 4.15 -13.97 -11.70
N GLU A 257 2.98 -13.44 -11.34
CA GLU A 257 2.79 -12.67 -10.09
C GLU A 257 2.88 -13.57 -8.84
N VAL A 258 3.32 -12.97 -7.73
CA VAL A 258 3.39 -13.62 -6.42
C VAL A 258 2.33 -13.01 -5.51
N PHE A 259 1.50 -13.87 -4.93
CA PHE A 259 0.61 -13.46 -3.84
C PHE A 259 1.41 -13.25 -2.56
N ASP A 260 1.18 -12.13 -1.88
CA ASP A 260 1.76 -11.82 -0.58
C ASP A 260 0.65 -11.62 0.47
N PHE A 261 0.56 -12.54 1.43
CA PHE A 261 -0.49 -12.53 2.44
C PHE A 261 -0.44 -11.28 3.34
N ASN A 262 0.75 -10.78 3.67
CA ASN A 262 0.90 -9.60 4.53
C ASN A 262 0.64 -8.30 3.76
N GLU A 263 0.99 -8.22 2.49
CA GLU A 263 0.65 -7.09 1.62
C GLU A 263 -0.87 -6.97 1.45
N VAL A 264 -1.55 -8.07 1.13
CA VAL A 264 -2.99 -8.07 0.86
C VAL A 264 -3.82 -7.83 2.12
N VAL A 265 -3.49 -8.48 3.23
CA VAL A 265 -4.28 -8.36 4.47
C VAL A 265 -3.87 -7.15 5.32
N GLY A 266 -2.61 -6.74 5.26
CA GLY A 266 -2.06 -5.59 5.98
C GLY A 266 -1.88 -5.81 7.50
N PRO A 267 -1.53 -4.77 8.28
CA PRO A 267 -1.35 -4.87 9.74
C PRO A 267 -2.63 -5.33 10.46
N ARG A 268 -2.51 -6.22 11.45
CA ARG A 268 -3.64 -6.75 12.24
C ARG A 268 -3.89 -5.85 13.44
N THR A 269 -4.42 -4.66 13.18
CA THR A 269 -4.63 -3.60 14.19
C THR A 269 -6.11 -3.22 14.30
N ALA A 270 -6.49 -2.58 15.41
CA ALA A 270 -7.85 -2.07 15.61
C ALA A 270 -8.26 -1.04 14.54
N VAL A 271 -7.34 -0.18 14.09
CA VAL A 271 -7.56 0.79 12.99
C VAL A 271 -7.92 0.07 11.69
N ASN A 272 -7.36 -1.12 11.45
CA ASN A 272 -7.67 -1.96 10.30
C ASN A 272 -8.87 -2.90 10.55
N GLY A 273 -9.65 -2.66 11.60
CA GLY A 273 -10.90 -3.36 11.92
C GLY A 273 -10.75 -4.63 12.76
N PHE A 274 -9.53 -5.12 13.01
CA PHE A 274 -9.30 -6.36 13.74
C PHE A 274 -9.67 -6.23 15.22
N LYS A 275 -10.23 -7.31 15.76
CA LYS A 275 -10.73 -7.42 17.14
C LYS A 275 -9.73 -8.18 18.03
N PRO A 276 -9.73 -7.90 19.35
CA PRO A 276 -9.08 -8.77 20.33
C PRO A 276 -9.69 -10.18 20.28
N ALA A 277 -8.84 -11.19 20.22
CA ALA A 277 -9.19 -12.60 20.25
C ALA A 277 -8.00 -13.41 20.79
N PRO A 278 -8.21 -14.64 21.27
CA PRO A 278 -7.11 -15.49 21.71
C PRO A 278 -6.07 -15.69 20.59
N VAL A 279 -4.81 -15.41 20.91
CA VAL A 279 -3.62 -15.64 20.08
C VAL A 279 -2.62 -16.50 20.84
N ILE A 280 -1.70 -17.15 20.14
CA ILE A 280 -0.57 -17.84 20.79
C ILE A 280 0.64 -16.91 20.75
N ALA A 281 1.15 -16.53 21.91
CA ALA A 281 2.38 -15.75 22.06
C ALA A 281 3.34 -16.48 23.01
N ALA A 282 4.60 -16.65 22.58
CA ALA A 282 5.63 -17.35 23.35
C ALA A 282 5.25 -18.76 23.87
N GLY A 283 4.29 -19.43 23.22
CA GLY A 283 3.81 -20.77 23.61
C GLY A 283 2.54 -20.78 24.47
N GLU A 284 2.11 -19.62 24.96
CA GLU A 284 0.92 -19.43 25.80
C GLU A 284 -0.24 -18.83 24.98
N ILE A 285 -1.48 -19.14 25.38
CA ILE A 285 -2.68 -18.50 24.81
C ILE A 285 -2.89 -17.20 25.58
N VAL A 286 -2.81 -16.08 24.88
CA VAL A 286 -3.04 -14.73 25.42
C VAL A 286 -4.06 -14.01 24.55
N ASP A 287 -4.79 -13.04 25.12
CA ASP A 287 -5.63 -12.18 24.29
C ASP A 287 -4.75 -11.23 23.47
N GLY A 288 -4.97 -11.20 22.15
CA GLY A 288 -4.23 -10.34 21.23
C GLY A 288 -5.10 -9.90 20.05
N ILE A 289 -4.65 -8.89 19.31
CA ILE A 289 -5.42 -8.37 18.18
C ILE A 289 -5.18 -9.26 16.95
N GLY A 290 -6.27 -9.64 16.26
CA GLY A 290 -6.19 -10.34 14.97
C GLY A 290 -6.05 -11.86 15.06
N GLY A 291 -6.39 -12.47 16.20
CA GLY A 291 -6.50 -13.92 16.33
C GLY A 291 -7.42 -14.51 15.26
N GLY A 292 -6.94 -15.54 14.55
CA GLY A 292 -7.61 -16.18 13.42
C GLY A 292 -6.86 -16.08 12.08
N ALA A 293 -5.93 -15.12 11.92
CA ALA A 293 -5.21 -14.92 10.65
C ALA A 293 -4.45 -16.16 10.15
N CYS A 294 -3.86 -16.97 11.04
CA CYS A 294 -3.18 -18.21 10.63
C CYS A 294 -4.13 -19.28 10.10
N GLN A 295 -5.39 -19.31 10.53
CA GLN A 295 -6.38 -20.23 9.95
C GLN A 295 -6.71 -19.84 8.51
N ILE A 296 -6.83 -18.54 8.23
CA ILE A 296 -7.00 -18.00 6.88
C ILE A 296 -5.79 -18.35 6.02
N SER A 297 -4.57 -18.08 6.50
CA SER A 297 -3.34 -18.40 5.78
C SER A 297 -3.17 -19.90 5.52
N GLY A 298 -3.41 -20.76 6.53
CA GLY A 298 -3.33 -22.21 6.38
C GLY A 298 -4.36 -22.77 5.40
N THR A 299 -5.60 -22.28 5.44
CA THR A 299 -6.65 -22.70 4.48
C THR A 299 -6.27 -22.31 3.05
N LEU A 300 -5.77 -21.09 2.86
CA LEU A 300 -5.32 -20.62 1.56
C LEU A 300 -4.07 -21.37 1.06
N HIS A 301 -3.12 -21.65 1.95
CA HIS A 301 -1.93 -22.46 1.63
C HIS A 301 -2.33 -23.86 1.16
N ALA A 302 -3.24 -24.53 1.87
CA ALA A 302 -3.73 -25.83 1.44
C ALA A 302 -4.41 -25.77 0.06
N ALA A 303 -5.26 -24.77 -0.19
CA ALA A 303 -5.87 -24.57 -1.51
C ALA A 303 -4.81 -24.32 -2.62
N ALA A 304 -3.76 -23.54 -2.33
CA ALA A 304 -2.65 -23.29 -3.26
C ALA A 304 -1.80 -24.55 -3.51
N VAL A 305 -1.59 -25.38 -2.47
CA VAL A 305 -0.94 -26.69 -2.57
C VAL A 305 -1.71 -27.58 -3.55
N PHE A 306 -3.03 -27.72 -3.37
CA PHE A 306 -3.87 -28.55 -4.23
C PHE A 306 -4.12 -27.93 -5.61
N ALA A 307 -3.99 -26.61 -5.77
CA ALA A 307 -3.94 -25.95 -7.07
C ALA A 307 -2.64 -26.21 -7.85
N GLY A 308 -1.68 -26.90 -7.24
CA GLY A 308 -0.39 -27.21 -7.83
C GLY A 308 0.46 -25.97 -8.06
N LEU A 309 0.28 -24.91 -7.26
CA LEU A 309 1.03 -23.66 -7.41
C LEU A 309 2.39 -23.74 -6.68
N PRO A 310 3.46 -23.13 -7.19
CA PRO A 310 4.72 -23.01 -6.47
C PRO A 310 4.55 -22.21 -5.16
N ILE A 311 4.96 -22.82 -4.05
CA ILE A 311 4.98 -22.15 -2.74
C ILE A 311 6.32 -21.42 -2.60
N VAL A 312 6.27 -20.10 -2.48
CA VAL A 312 7.46 -19.22 -2.44
C VAL A 312 7.97 -19.07 -1.01
N GLU A 313 7.05 -18.91 -0.06
CA GLU A 313 7.37 -18.79 1.36
C GLU A 313 6.26 -19.43 2.19
N ARG A 314 6.64 -20.31 3.11
CA ARG A 314 5.73 -20.88 4.10
C ARG A 314 6.52 -21.35 5.31
N LYS A 315 5.97 -21.16 6.50
CA LYS A 315 6.47 -21.72 7.76
C LYS A 315 5.35 -22.48 8.48
N PRO A 316 5.59 -23.70 9.00
CA PRO A 316 4.62 -24.38 9.86
C PRO A 316 4.42 -23.61 11.16
N HIS A 317 3.32 -23.90 11.85
CA HIS A 317 3.13 -23.48 13.23
C HIS A 317 4.15 -24.15 14.16
N SER A 318 4.43 -23.51 15.28
CA SER A 318 5.23 -24.09 16.37
C SER A 318 4.50 -25.20 17.15
N ARG A 319 3.21 -25.41 16.87
CA ARG A 319 2.35 -26.45 17.46
C ARG A 319 1.33 -26.92 16.42
N PRO A 320 0.98 -28.21 16.37
CA PRO A 320 -0.05 -28.66 15.45
C PRO A 320 -1.39 -27.97 15.73
N SER A 321 -2.02 -27.44 14.69
CA SER A 321 -3.34 -26.81 14.77
C SER A 321 -4.45 -27.86 14.68
N SER A 322 -5.53 -27.68 15.44
CA SER A 322 -6.67 -28.62 15.41
C SER A 322 -7.54 -28.51 14.16
N TYR A 323 -7.54 -27.35 13.50
CA TYR A 323 -8.41 -27.04 12.36
C TYR A 323 -7.81 -27.44 11.00
N ILE A 324 -6.53 -27.84 10.94
CA ILE A 324 -5.84 -28.18 9.69
C ILE A 324 -4.81 -29.29 9.90
N ARG A 325 -4.58 -30.12 8.87
CA ARG A 325 -3.59 -31.21 8.92
C ARG A 325 -2.17 -30.64 8.96
N MET A 326 -1.27 -31.31 9.68
CA MET A 326 0.17 -31.00 9.66
C MET A 326 0.71 -31.03 8.23
N GLY A 327 1.59 -30.09 7.90
CA GLY A 327 2.14 -29.89 6.56
C GLY A 327 1.29 -29.00 5.65
N LEU A 328 0.00 -28.80 5.96
CA LEU A 328 -0.89 -27.91 5.21
C LEU A 328 -1.10 -26.55 5.91
N ASP A 329 -0.65 -26.41 7.14
CA ASP A 329 -0.74 -25.17 7.90
C ASP A 329 0.32 -24.14 7.47
N ALA A 330 0.01 -22.85 7.62
CA ALA A 330 0.94 -21.76 7.33
C ALA A 330 0.81 -20.67 8.41
N MET A 331 1.93 -20.37 9.07
CA MET A 331 2.02 -19.37 10.13
C MET A 331 2.34 -18.00 9.55
N VAL A 332 1.62 -16.98 10.03
CA VAL A 332 1.75 -15.58 9.59
C VAL A 332 1.75 -14.64 10.79
N THR A 333 2.64 -13.66 10.77
CA THR A 333 2.70 -12.57 11.75
C THR A 333 3.14 -11.32 11.02
N TYR A 334 2.36 -10.25 11.12
CA TYR A 334 2.71 -9.00 10.44
C TYR A 334 3.81 -8.25 11.21
N PRO A 335 4.85 -7.71 10.56
CA PRO A 335 5.22 -7.87 9.15
C PRO A 335 6.21 -9.03 8.88
N HIS A 336 6.56 -9.83 9.90
CA HIS A 336 7.73 -10.71 9.88
C HIS A 336 7.53 -12.08 9.23
N LEU A 337 6.51 -12.84 9.63
CA LEU A 337 6.24 -14.16 9.05
C LEU A 337 5.16 -14.04 8.00
N ASN A 338 5.41 -14.59 6.83
CA ASN A 338 4.53 -14.43 5.68
C ASN A 338 4.20 -15.78 5.02
N PHE A 339 3.19 -15.74 4.16
CA PHE A 339 2.84 -16.82 3.27
C PHE A 339 2.76 -16.28 1.84
N ARG A 340 3.51 -16.88 0.91
CA ARG A 340 3.59 -16.46 -0.49
C ARG A 340 3.54 -17.65 -1.44
N PHE A 341 2.82 -17.49 -2.54
CA PHE A 341 2.79 -18.46 -3.64
C PHE A 341 2.76 -17.72 -4.98
N LYS A 342 3.22 -18.38 -6.05
CA LYS A 342 3.34 -17.77 -7.38
C LYS A 342 2.28 -18.32 -8.32
N ASN A 343 1.71 -17.47 -9.17
CA ASN A 343 1.01 -17.92 -10.37
C ASN A 343 2.05 -18.27 -11.45
N ASP A 344 2.30 -19.55 -11.67
CA ASP A 344 3.21 -20.05 -12.70
C ASP A 344 2.49 -20.44 -14.00
N ARG A 345 1.19 -20.15 -14.10
CA ARG A 345 0.38 -20.46 -15.29
C ARG A 345 0.47 -19.33 -16.31
N PRO A 346 0.27 -19.62 -17.60
CA PRO A 346 0.24 -18.61 -18.67
C PRO A 346 -1.09 -17.83 -18.72
N TYR A 347 -1.97 -18.01 -17.73
CA TYR A 347 -3.25 -17.30 -17.62
C TYR A 347 -3.46 -16.79 -16.19
N PRO A 348 -4.30 -15.74 -16.00
CA PRO A 348 -4.65 -15.25 -14.67
C PRO A 348 -5.35 -16.32 -13.82
N ILE A 349 -5.07 -16.29 -12.52
CA ILE A 349 -5.82 -17.05 -11.51
C ILE A 349 -6.45 -16.08 -10.51
N ALA A 350 -7.51 -16.51 -9.82
CA ALA A 350 -8.09 -15.74 -8.76
C ALA A 350 -8.26 -16.55 -7.48
N ILE A 351 -8.29 -15.83 -6.36
CA ILE A 351 -8.56 -16.40 -5.04
C ILE A 351 -10.02 -16.11 -4.69
N ARG A 352 -10.77 -17.16 -4.37
CA ARG A 352 -12.09 -17.05 -3.76
C ARG A 352 -12.02 -17.51 -2.32
N MET A 353 -12.47 -16.66 -1.41
CA MET A 353 -12.41 -16.93 0.02
C MET A 353 -13.72 -16.58 0.69
N SER A 354 -14.27 -17.52 1.48
CA SER A 354 -15.49 -17.30 2.27
C SER A 354 -15.33 -17.78 3.70
N VAL A 355 -16.07 -17.13 4.61
CA VAL A 355 -16.16 -17.49 6.02
C VAL A 355 -17.64 -17.47 6.38
N GLU A 356 -18.25 -18.64 6.37
CA GLU A 356 -19.69 -18.78 6.58
C GLU A 356 -19.99 -20.15 7.19
N ASN A 357 -21.11 -20.25 7.93
CA ASN A 357 -21.62 -21.52 8.43
C ASN A 357 -20.62 -22.37 9.24
N GLY A 358 -19.61 -21.75 9.88
CA GLY A 358 -18.61 -22.47 10.67
C GLY A 358 -17.48 -23.07 9.84
N ALA A 359 -17.36 -22.67 8.57
CA ALA A 359 -16.30 -23.08 7.65
C ALA A 359 -15.59 -21.86 7.03
N VAL A 360 -14.26 -21.94 6.98
CA VAL A 360 -13.42 -21.10 6.12
C VAL A 360 -13.15 -21.91 4.87
N THR A 361 -13.52 -21.40 3.70
CA THR A 361 -13.29 -22.06 2.41
C THR A 361 -12.38 -21.19 1.56
N ALA A 362 -11.29 -21.76 1.06
CA ALA A 362 -10.42 -21.13 0.07
C ALA A 362 -10.47 -21.94 -1.23
N ARG A 363 -10.66 -21.26 -2.36
CA ARG A 363 -10.56 -21.83 -3.70
C ARG A 363 -9.61 -20.99 -4.53
N ILE A 364 -8.72 -21.65 -5.25
CA ILE A 364 -8.00 -21.04 -6.36
C ILE A 364 -8.77 -21.40 -7.64
N VAL A 365 -9.16 -20.39 -8.40
CA VAL A 365 -9.92 -20.56 -9.64
C VAL A 365 -9.13 -20.01 -10.84
N GLY A 366 -9.38 -20.56 -12.01
CA GLY A 366 -8.74 -20.15 -13.25
C GLY A 366 -9.43 -20.75 -14.48
N GLN A 367 -8.76 -20.70 -15.62
CA GLN A 367 -9.35 -21.07 -16.89
C GLN A 367 -9.67 -22.58 -16.99
N LYS A 368 -8.76 -23.43 -16.51
CA LYS A 368 -8.89 -24.89 -16.57
C LYS A 368 -8.11 -25.56 -15.43
N ALA A 369 -8.66 -26.65 -14.89
CA ALA A 369 -7.93 -27.54 -13.99
C ALA A 369 -7.07 -28.48 -14.83
N ASP A 370 -5.75 -28.32 -14.75
CA ASP A 370 -4.76 -28.96 -15.61
C ASP A 370 -3.73 -29.79 -14.84
N ARG A 371 -3.77 -29.73 -13.50
CA ARG A 371 -2.85 -30.43 -12.61
C ARG A 371 -3.63 -31.25 -11.60
N ARG A 372 -3.24 -32.51 -11.43
CA ARG A 372 -3.64 -33.36 -10.31
C ARG A 372 -2.54 -33.37 -9.27
N VAL A 373 -2.90 -33.09 -8.02
CA VAL A 373 -1.96 -33.01 -6.90
C VAL A 373 -2.28 -34.08 -5.89
N THR A 374 -1.26 -34.87 -5.52
CA THR A 374 -1.29 -35.77 -4.36
C THR A 374 -0.33 -35.23 -3.29
N PHE A 375 -0.89 -34.84 -2.16
CA PHE A 375 -0.14 -34.48 -0.95
C PHE A 375 -0.02 -35.70 -0.04
N VAL A 376 1.19 -36.04 0.36
CA VAL A 376 1.50 -37.15 1.26
C VAL A 376 2.20 -36.60 2.49
N ARG A 377 1.75 -37.00 3.68
CA ARG A 377 2.42 -36.76 4.95
C ARG A 377 2.68 -38.10 5.65
N LYS A 378 3.92 -38.30 6.08
CA LYS A 378 4.33 -39.41 6.94
C LYS A 378 4.85 -38.89 8.27
N MET A 379 4.42 -39.52 9.35
CA MET A 379 5.02 -39.28 10.66
C MET A 379 6.40 -39.93 10.70
N ARG A 380 7.44 -39.14 10.93
CA ARG A 380 8.81 -39.65 11.05
C ARG A 380 9.15 -39.90 12.50
N ASP A 381 9.06 -38.87 13.32
CA ASP A 381 9.39 -38.93 14.74
C ASP A 381 8.34 -38.23 15.60
N VAL A 382 8.24 -38.70 16.85
CA VAL A 382 7.58 -37.97 17.92
C VAL A 382 8.64 -37.60 18.95
N ILE A 383 8.55 -36.37 19.43
CA ILE A 383 9.43 -35.84 20.46
C ILE A 383 8.61 -35.72 21.75
N PRO A 384 8.91 -36.49 22.81
CA PRO A 384 8.22 -36.36 24.09
C PRO A 384 8.30 -34.94 24.64
N PHE A 385 7.21 -34.51 25.28
CA PHE A 385 7.27 -33.30 26.10
C PHE A 385 7.83 -33.62 27.48
N THR A 386 8.36 -32.59 28.13
CA THR A 386 8.82 -32.64 29.52
C THR A 386 7.81 -31.96 30.43
N GLU A 387 7.88 -32.23 31.73
CA GLU A 387 7.13 -31.50 32.74
C GLU A 387 8.03 -30.72 33.69
N VAL A 388 7.52 -29.59 34.20
CA VAL A 388 8.17 -28.76 35.21
C VAL A 388 7.14 -28.31 36.24
N GLU A 389 7.59 -28.17 37.49
CA GLU A 389 6.81 -27.59 38.57
C GLU A 389 7.24 -26.15 38.81
N ARG A 390 6.28 -25.26 39.00
CA ARG A 390 6.49 -23.85 39.35
C ARG A 390 5.80 -23.56 40.67
N LYS A 391 6.58 -23.15 41.67
CA LYS A 391 6.04 -22.71 42.97
C LYS A 391 5.16 -21.49 42.79
N ASP A 392 4.04 -21.47 43.50
CA ASP A 392 3.06 -20.40 43.41
C ASP A 392 2.52 -20.01 44.79
N PRO A 393 2.88 -18.82 45.31
CA PRO A 393 2.40 -18.38 46.61
C PRO A 393 0.92 -18.01 46.63
N ASN A 394 0.27 -17.88 45.45
CA ASN A 394 -1.16 -17.58 45.35
C ASN A 394 -2.05 -18.82 45.37
N LEU A 395 -1.45 -20.01 45.29
CA LEU A 395 -2.16 -21.27 45.43
C LEU A 395 -1.96 -21.83 46.85
N PRO A 396 -3.01 -22.40 47.47
CA PRO A 396 -2.87 -22.96 48.80
C PRO A 396 -1.82 -24.08 48.87
N GLU A 397 -1.17 -24.22 50.02
CA GLU A 397 -0.15 -25.26 50.22
C GLU A 397 -0.67 -26.66 49.84
N GLY A 398 0.12 -27.40 49.06
CA GLY A 398 -0.23 -28.76 48.61
C GLY A 398 -1.18 -28.82 47.41
N VAL A 399 -1.78 -27.71 46.98
CA VAL A 399 -2.62 -27.68 45.77
C VAL A 399 -1.75 -27.66 44.51
N GLN A 400 -1.99 -28.59 43.59
CA GLN A 400 -1.36 -28.60 42.27
C GLN A 400 -2.38 -28.27 41.20
N VAL A 401 -2.03 -27.35 40.30
CA VAL A 401 -2.88 -26.92 39.19
C VAL A 401 -2.11 -27.04 37.89
N LEU A 402 -2.65 -27.77 36.91
CA LEU A 402 -2.07 -27.78 35.58
C LEU A 402 -2.31 -26.42 34.92
N SER A 403 -1.26 -25.61 34.80
CA SER A 403 -1.35 -24.31 34.15
C SER A 403 -1.11 -24.38 32.65
N GLN A 404 -0.31 -25.35 32.19
CA GLN A 404 -0.08 -25.59 30.76
C GLN A 404 0.06 -27.08 30.48
N ARG A 405 -0.77 -27.60 29.57
CA ARG A 405 -0.64 -28.96 29.06
C ARG A 405 0.59 -29.10 28.16
N GLY A 406 1.38 -30.15 28.39
CA GLY A 406 2.43 -30.58 27.46
C GLY A 406 1.84 -31.15 26.17
N VAL A 407 2.39 -30.75 25.03
CA VAL A 407 2.03 -31.29 23.71
C VAL A 407 3.27 -31.92 23.10
N PRO A 408 3.19 -33.17 22.61
CA PRO A 408 4.32 -33.79 21.94
C PRO A 408 4.76 -33.01 20.71
N GLY A 409 6.04 -33.07 20.41
CA GLY A 409 6.58 -32.57 19.14
C GLY A 409 6.47 -33.62 18.05
N PHE A 410 6.44 -33.19 16.80
CA PHE A 410 6.30 -34.06 15.63
C PHE A 410 7.29 -33.64 14.55
N ARG A 411 8.01 -34.62 13.99
CA ARG A 411 8.74 -34.47 12.72
C ARG A 411 7.95 -35.20 11.66
N VAL A 412 7.54 -34.50 10.61
CA VAL A 412 6.74 -35.07 9.51
C VAL A 412 7.44 -34.87 8.18
N GLU A 413 7.52 -35.96 7.41
CA GLU A 413 7.97 -35.91 6.03
C GLU A 413 6.77 -35.61 5.12
N LEU A 414 6.97 -34.69 4.19
CA LEU A 414 5.98 -34.24 3.24
C LEU A 414 6.44 -34.57 1.84
N ALA A 415 5.51 -35.00 1.00
CA ALA A 415 5.70 -35.06 -0.45
C ALA A 415 4.50 -34.45 -1.17
N ARG A 416 4.76 -33.68 -2.22
CA ARG A 416 3.75 -33.13 -3.12
C ARG A 416 4.05 -33.61 -4.52
N ILE A 417 3.17 -34.47 -5.05
CA ILE A 417 3.30 -35.09 -6.36
C ILE A 417 2.35 -34.37 -7.31
N LEU A 418 2.90 -33.75 -8.36
CA LEU A 418 2.14 -33.07 -9.40
C LEU A 418 2.11 -33.94 -10.65
N LYS A 419 0.91 -34.11 -11.19
CA LYS A 419 0.67 -34.78 -12.47
C LYS A 419 -0.13 -33.87 -13.39
N ASP A 420 0.05 -33.99 -14.70
CA ASP A 420 -0.85 -33.34 -15.67
C ASP A 420 -2.22 -34.04 -15.71
N ALA A 421 -3.10 -33.55 -16.59
CA ALA A 421 -4.44 -34.10 -16.76
C ALA A 421 -4.42 -35.54 -17.32
N GLU A 422 -3.40 -35.88 -18.10
CA GLU A 422 -3.17 -37.19 -18.71
C GLU A 422 -2.56 -38.19 -17.72
N GLY A 423 -2.03 -37.71 -16.59
CA GLY A 423 -1.47 -38.51 -15.51
C GLY A 423 0.05 -38.67 -15.55
N ASN A 424 0.75 -37.98 -16.46
CA ASN A 424 2.20 -37.93 -16.49
C ASN A 424 2.70 -37.13 -15.28
N GLU A 425 3.82 -37.57 -14.70
CA GLU A 425 4.44 -36.87 -13.58
C GLU A 425 5.14 -35.59 -14.04
N LEU A 426 4.77 -34.47 -13.44
CA LEU A 426 5.40 -33.17 -13.66
C LEU A 426 6.53 -32.93 -12.65
N SER A 427 6.27 -33.23 -11.38
CA SER A 427 7.27 -33.08 -10.31
C SER A 427 6.90 -33.84 -9.05
N ILE A 428 7.92 -34.12 -8.23
CA ILE A 428 7.77 -34.54 -6.83
C ILE A 428 8.61 -33.61 -5.97
N GLU A 429 7.94 -32.82 -5.14
CA GLU A 429 8.58 -32.00 -4.12
C GLU A 429 8.58 -32.75 -2.80
N ARG A 430 9.70 -32.69 -2.06
CA ARG A 430 9.82 -33.28 -0.73
C ARG A 430 10.30 -32.23 0.26
N SER A 431 9.73 -32.25 1.45
CA SER A 431 10.12 -31.36 2.55
C SER A 431 9.87 -32.04 3.89
N GLU A 432 10.28 -31.37 4.96
CA GLU A 432 10.07 -31.85 6.32
C GLU A 432 9.61 -30.68 7.19
N ASP A 433 8.62 -30.95 8.05
CA ASP A 433 8.20 -30.01 9.09
C ASP A 433 8.56 -30.53 10.47
N LEU A 434 8.97 -29.58 11.33
CA LEU A 434 9.19 -29.80 12.75
C LEU A 434 8.21 -28.96 13.56
N TYR A 435 7.38 -29.64 14.34
CA TYR A 435 6.55 -29.07 15.39
C TYR A 435 7.25 -29.39 16.73
N PRO A 436 7.90 -28.43 17.41
CA PRO A 436 8.58 -28.71 18.67
C PRO A 436 7.60 -29.09 19.80
N PRO A 437 8.01 -29.91 20.78
CA PRO A 437 7.18 -30.20 21.95
C PRO A 437 7.03 -28.95 22.83
N THR A 438 5.94 -28.88 23.59
CA THR A 438 5.75 -27.86 24.63
C THR A 438 5.96 -28.45 26.01
N VAL A 439 6.42 -27.64 26.96
CA VAL A 439 6.59 -28.08 28.36
C VAL A 439 5.23 -28.15 29.06
N GLN A 440 4.98 -29.24 29.79
CA GLN A 440 3.90 -29.36 30.76
C GLN A 440 4.25 -28.58 32.02
N ILE A 441 3.40 -27.68 32.48
CA ILE A 441 3.67 -26.82 33.65
C ILE A 441 2.60 -27.08 34.71
N TRP A 442 3.04 -27.54 35.86
CA TRP A 442 2.25 -27.61 37.09
C TRP A 442 2.59 -26.40 37.98
N ARG A 443 1.57 -25.67 38.44
CA ARG A 443 1.73 -24.70 39.53
C ARG A 443 1.49 -25.43 40.84
N VAL A 444 2.45 -25.37 41.74
CA VAL A 444 2.41 -26.02 43.05
C VAL A 444 2.29 -24.94 44.11
N GLY A 445 1.20 -24.99 44.87
CA GLY A 445 0.88 -24.00 45.88
C GLY A 445 1.84 -24.03 47.05
N THR A 446 2.34 -22.85 47.38
CA THR A 446 3.18 -22.57 48.55
C THR A 446 2.59 -21.45 49.41
N GLY A 447 1.32 -21.12 49.19
CA GLY A 447 0.56 -20.14 49.96
C GLY A 447 -0.01 -20.73 51.26
N PRO A 448 -0.87 -19.99 51.96
CA PRO A 448 -1.55 -20.48 53.17
C PRO A 448 -2.36 -21.76 52.91
N ALA A 449 -2.73 -22.48 53.98
CA ALA A 449 -3.61 -23.64 53.87
C ALA A 449 -4.92 -23.31 53.14
N ALA A 450 -5.46 -24.28 52.40
CA ALA A 450 -6.70 -24.09 51.66
C ALA A 450 -7.87 -23.82 52.62
N PRO A 451 -8.73 -22.83 52.34
CA PRO A 451 -10.01 -22.67 53.04
C PRO A 451 -10.86 -23.95 52.99
N GLU A 452 -11.73 -24.17 53.97
CA GLU A 452 -12.61 -25.37 54.03
C GLU A 452 -13.53 -25.50 52.81
N ASP A 453 -13.86 -24.40 52.14
CA ASP A 453 -14.70 -24.34 50.94
C ASP A 453 -13.91 -24.30 49.62
N TYR A 454 -12.59 -24.52 49.67
CA TYR A 454 -11.75 -24.49 48.47
C TYR A 454 -12.04 -25.68 47.54
N VAL A 455 -12.50 -25.36 46.33
CA VAL A 455 -12.67 -26.36 45.26
C VAL A 455 -11.42 -26.32 44.37
N PRO A 456 -10.64 -27.41 44.29
CA PRO A 456 -9.50 -27.49 43.38
C PRO A 456 -9.96 -27.31 41.93
N PRO A 457 -9.13 -26.71 41.06
CA PRO A 457 -9.43 -26.65 39.64
C PRO A 457 -9.61 -28.05 39.08
N VAL A 458 -10.62 -28.21 38.23
CA VAL A 458 -10.78 -29.43 37.43
C VAL A 458 -9.52 -29.59 36.59
N GLY A 459 -8.89 -30.77 36.65
CA GLY A 459 -7.68 -31.08 35.86
C GLY A 459 -7.91 -31.02 34.35
N ASP A 460 -6.94 -31.47 33.56
CA ASP A 460 -7.07 -31.41 32.10
C ASP A 460 -8.14 -32.35 31.56
N THR A 461 -9.20 -31.80 30.99
CA THR A 461 -10.28 -32.54 30.34
C THR A 461 -10.11 -32.64 28.82
N HIS A 462 -9.05 -32.05 28.25
CA HIS A 462 -8.84 -32.09 26.81
C HIS A 462 -8.45 -33.50 26.36
N ALA A 463 -8.94 -33.89 25.18
CA ALA A 463 -8.57 -35.16 24.57
C ALA A 463 -7.06 -35.27 24.31
N GLU A 464 -6.54 -36.49 24.38
CA GLU A 464 -5.20 -36.83 23.89
C GLU A 464 -5.04 -36.39 22.43
N TYR A 465 -3.93 -35.70 22.12
CA TYR A 465 -3.62 -35.33 20.76
C TYR A 465 -3.33 -36.58 19.94
N ARG A 466 -4.07 -36.81 18.85
CA ARG A 466 -3.87 -37.96 17.96
C ARG A 466 -3.61 -37.48 16.55
N ALA A 467 -2.67 -38.13 15.88
CA ALA A 467 -2.36 -37.88 14.48
C ALA A 467 -2.19 -39.20 13.75
N ASP A 468 -2.65 -39.26 12.50
CA ASP A 468 -2.39 -40.40 11.66
C ASP A 468 -0.86 -40.55 11.44
N GLU A 469 -0.38 -41.77 11.25
CA GLU A 469 1.00 -42.04 10.88
C GLU A 469 1.23 -41.80 9.37
N TYR A 470 0.20 -42.08 8.56
CA TYR A 470 0.19 -41.79 7.12
C TYR A 470 -1.07 -41.02 6.74
N LEU A 471 -0.90 -39.99 5.93
CA LEU A 471 -1.98 -39.25 5.28
C LEU A 471 -1.62 -39.05 3.81
N GLU A 472 -2.59 -39.30 2.94
CA GLU A 472 -2.53 -38.95 1.53
C GLU A 472 -3.83 -38.25 1.13
N MET A 473 -3.72 -37.15 0.41
CA MET A 473 -4.83 -36.33 -0.05
C MET A 473 -4.64 -36.01 -1.53
N THR A 474 -5.63 -36.28 -2.37
CA THR A 474 -5.55 -36.01 -3.82
C THR A 474 -6.70 -35.14 -4.30
N GLN A 475 -6.39 -34.13 -5.12
CA GLN A 475 -7.34 -33.26 -5.84
C GLN A 475 -6.90 -33.03 -7.30
N GLY A 476 -7.84 -32.63 -8.15
CA GLY A 476 -7.60 -32.23 -9.54
C GLY A 476 -8.32 -33.10 -10.58
N PRO A 477 -7.93 -33.03 -11.86
CA PRO A 477 -8.58 -33.76 -12.95
C PRO A 477 -8.74 -35.26 -12.67
N GLY A 478 -9.91 -35.81 -12.99
CA GLY A 478 -10.27 -37.21 -12.74
C GLY A 478 -10.70 -37.53 -11.30
N ILE A 479 -10.68 -36.55 -10.39
CA ILE A 479 -11.05 -36.71 -8.98
C ILE A 479 -12.27 -35.84 -8.65
N ARG A 480 -13.31 -36.44 -8.05
CA ARG A 480 -14.44 -35.69 -7.48
C ARG A 480 -14.10 -35.24 -6.06
N GLY A 481 -13.96 -33.93 -5.84
CA GLY A 481 -13.62 -33.37 -4.53
C GLY A 481 -12.21 -33.76 -4.07
N THR A 482 -12.05 -34.04 -2.77
CA THR A 482 -10.79 -34.54 -2.20
C THR A 482 -10.91 -36.04 -1.90
N GLN A 483 -9.99 -36.84 -2.43
CA GLN A 483 -9.81 -38.22 -1.98
C GLN A 483 -8.77 -38.25 -0.86
N GLU A 484 -9.08 -38.91 0.24
CA GLU A 484 -8.23 -38.96 1.42
C GLU A 484 -8.01 -40.41 1.88
N ILE A 485 -6.74 -40.79 2.08
CA ILE A 485 -6.33 -42.07 2.63
C ILE A 485 -5.56 -41.80 3.92
N LYS A 486 -5.99 -42.40 5.02
CA LYS A 486 -5.37 -42.28 6.35
C LYS A 486 -5.00 -43.63 6.91
N ARG A 487 -3.90 -43.67 7.67
CA ARG A 487 -3.56 -44.81 8.53
C ARG A 487 -3.15 -44.27 9.89
N ALA A 488 -3.96 -44.58 10.90
CA ALA A 488 -3.79 -44.08 12.27
C ALA A 488 -2.39 -44.37 12.83
N GLY A 489 -1.94 -45.62 12.68
CA GLY A 489 -0.63 -46.05 13.15
C GLY A 489 -0.42 -45.82 14.66
N ARG A 490 0.84 -45.58 15.06
CA ARG A 490 1.24 -45.44 16.47
C ARG A 490 0.56 -44.26 17.18
N THR A 491 0.62 -43.07 16.59
CA THR A 491 0.13 -41.81 17.18
C THR A 491 -1.37 -41.58 17.02
N GLY A 492 -2.05 -42.44 16.26
CA GLY A 492 -3.49 -42.32 15.98
C GLY A 492 -4.38 -43.12 16.95
N THR A 493 -3.79 -43.87 17.88
CA THR A 493 -4.51 -44.76 18.80
C THR A 493 -4.58 -44.20 20.23
N PRO A 494 -5.69 -44.41 20.97
CA PRO A 494 -5.78 -43.99 22.38
C PRO A 494 -4.61 -44.45 23.25
N GLY A 495 -4.13 -43.58 24.15
CA GLY A 495 -3.09 -43.87 25.15
C GLY A 495 -1.69 -44.03 24.56
N TRP A 496 -1.44 -43.50 23.36
CA TRP A 496 -0.15 -43.61 22.71
C TRP A 496 0.91 -42.76 23.40
N THR A 497 0.54 -41.61 23.99
CA THR A 497 1.50 -40.78 24.73
C THR A 497 2.01 -41.51 25.97
N GLU A 498 1.14 -42.26 26.66
CA GLU A 498 1.54 -43.10 27.81
C GLU A 498 2.47 -44.24 27.38
N ARG A 499 2.18 -44.88 26.24
CA ARG A 499 3.05 -45.93 25.68
C ARG A 499 4.44 -45.41 25.31
N GLU A 500 4.54 -44.13 24.95
CA GLU A 500 5.80 -43.43 24.67
C GLU A 500 6.46 -42.84 25.95
N GLY A 501 5.94 -43.17 27.14
CA GLY A 501 6.52 -42.77 28.42
C GLY A 501 6.30 -41.30 28.79
N MET A 502 5.32 -40.63 28.17
CA MET A 502 5.04 -39.22 28.45
C MET A 502 4.24 -39.04 29.76
N PRO A 503 4.47 -37.95 30.51
CA PRO A 503 3.71 -37.66 31.73
C PRO A 503 2.20 -37.58 31.48
N ARG A 504 1.41 -38.08 32.44
CA ARG A 504 -0.05 -37.92 32.41
C ARG A 504 -0.45 -36.48 32.68
N ALA A 505 -1.55 -36.05 32.06
CA ALA A 505 -2.16 -34.73 32.30
C ALA A 505 -3.06 -34.72 33.55
N THR A 506 -3.18 -35.85 34.24
CA THR A 506 -3.88 -36.01 35.51
C THR A 506 -2.89 -36.53 36.55
N ARG A 507 -2.87 -35.88 37.72
CA ARG A 507 -2.11 -36.27 38.91
C ARG A 507 -3.08 -36.46 40.07
#